data_AF-A0A3N1NN27-F1
#
_entry.id   AF-A0A3N1NN27-F1
#
_cell.length_a   1.000
_cell.length_b   1.000
_cell.length_c   1.000
_cell.angle_alpha   90.00
_cell.angle_beta   90.00
_cell.angle_gamma   90.00
#
_symmetry.space_group_name_H-M   'P 1'
#
loop_
_entity.id
_entity.type
_entity.pdbx_description
1 polymer ?
#
loop_
_entity_poly.entity_id
_entity_poly.type
_entity_poly.pdbx_seq_one_letter_code
_entity_poly.pdbx_strand_id
1 'polypeptide(L)'
;MDDDTPRKKRQAAGLPAWMATFADLMALLLCFFVLLLSFSEMDAMKFKRLAGSLAQAFGVQTELQVNEVPKGTSIIAQEFSPGKPEPTPINEIFQSTDDTTQMSLEVYCAEEFDIQQGEPEYEDSAREQLKQRLEELIRETEQDAMALAARLQPQITSGQIEIETRGRQIIIRIREQGSFRSGSAELAEDYFDVLDEIQAVLMLQPGRIKVQGHTDNIPINSARFRSNWELSSARAVSVAHQLMRGDYIDEDRFEVTGFADTRPLAPNDNPDNRARNRRVEVVIRQGLEQELDDEERELLQDQGENITRDMDISPDYLFDLEPEEIF
;
A
#
# COMPACT_ATOMS: atom_id res chain seq x y z
N MET A 1 -48.70 92.14 -24.97
CA MET A 1 -49.52 91.02 -24.47
C MET A 1 -48.74 89.78 -24.80
N ASP A 2 -48.11 89.23 -23.77
CA ASP A 2 -47.47 87.93 -23.76
C ASP A 2 -48.47 86.87 -24.17
N ASP A 3 -48.09 85.98 -25.09
CA ASP A 3 -48.81 84.73 -25.30
C ASP A 3 -47.79 83.57 -25.28
N ASP A 4 -47.91 82.83 -24.18
CA ASP A 4 -47.08 81.75 -23.69
C ASP A 4 -47.50 80.47 -24.42
N THR A 5 -46.71 80.03 -25.40
CA THR A 5 -46.93 78.73 -26.06
C THR A 5 -45.96 77.67 -25.53
N PRO A 6 -46.46 76.51 -25.06
CA PRO A 6 -45.65 75.58 -24.29
C PRO A 6 -44.65 74.83 -25.18
N ARG A 7 -43.39 74.76 -24.75
CA ARG A 7 -42.36 73.91 -25.36
C ARG A 7 -42.76 72.43 -25.22
N LYS A 8 -43.15 71.78 -26.32
CA LYS A 8 -43.29 70.31 -26.39
C LYS A 8 -41.96 69.66 -26.02
N LYS A 9 -41.93 68.96 -24.88
CA LYS A 9 -40.79 68.10 -24.49
C LYS A 9 -40.63 67.01 -25.56
N ARG A 10 -39.49 67.01 -26.26
CA ARG A 10 -39.04 65.88 -27.09
C ARG A 10 -38.93 64.66 -26.19
N GLN A 11 -39.88 63.74 -26.27
CA GLN A 11 -39.75 62.43 -25.66
C GLN A 11 -38.60 61.71 -26.38
N ALA A 12 -37.58 61.30 -25.62
CA ALA A 12 -36.50 60.48 -26.14
C ALA A 12 -37.12 59.21 -26.73
N ALA A 13 -36.73 58.86 -27.96
CA ALA A 13 -37.16 57.61 -28.57
C ALA A 13 -36.73 56.46 -27.65
N GLY A 14 -37.72 55.79 -27.04
CA GLY A 14 -37.48 54.64 -26.18
C GLY A 14 -36.87 53.49 -26.98
N LEU A 15 -36.22 52.57 -26.26
CA LEU A 15 -35.62 51.40 -26.86
C LEU A 15 -36.70 50.52 -27.53
N PRO A 16 -36.41 49.92 -28.70
CA PRO A 16 -37.38 49.07 -29.39
C PRO A 16 -37.83 47.88 -28.53
N ALA A 17 -39.12 47.57 -28.55
CA ALA A 17 -39.71 46.49 -27.73
C ALA A 17 -39.09 45.10 -27.97
N TRP A 18 -38.61 44.82 -29.19
CA TRP A 18 -37.94 43.55 -29.53
C TRP A 18 -36.60 43.37 -28.79
N MET A 19 -35.96 44.47 -28.40
CA MET A 19 -34.69 44.43 -27.69
C MET A 19 -34.88 43.90 -26.26
N ALA A 20 -36.03 44.18 -25.64
CA ALA A 20 -36.37 43.67 -24.33
C ALA A 20 -36.55 42.14 -24.36
N THR A 21 -37.27 41.61 -25.36
CA THR A 21 -37.47 40.16 -25.51
C THR A 21 -36.18 39.41 -25.87
N PHE A 22 -35.28 40.06 -26.62
CA PHE A 22 -33.97 39.50 -26.92
C PHE A 22 -33.07 39.45 -25.68
N ALA A 23 -33.05 40.53 -24.89
CA ALA A 23 -32.30 40.57 -23.65
C ALA A 23 -32.80 39.54 -22.64
N ASP A 24 -34.12 39.32 -22.56
CA ASP A 24 -34.73 38.30 -21.70
C ASP A 24 -34.31 36.88 -22.11
N LEU A 25 -34.33 36.56 -23.41
CA LEU A 25 -33.90 35.25 -23.92
C LEU A 25 -32.39 35.01 -23.66
N MET A 26 -31.55 36.02 -23.86
CA MET A 26 -30.12 35.94 -23.56
C MET A 26 -29.83 35.79 -22.07
N ALA A 27 -30.62 36.44 -21.20
CA ALA A 27 -30.50 36.28 -19.75
C ALA A 27 -30.93 34.87 -19.29
N LEU A 28 -32.00 34.31 -19.88
CA LEU A 28 -32.41 32.93 -19.63
C LEU A 28 -31.35 31.92 -20.10
N LEU A 29 -30.74 32.15 -21.26
CA LEU A 29 -29.66 31.31 -21.78
C LEU A 29 -28.42 31.37 -20.88
N LEU A 30 -28.02 32.56 -20.44
CA LEU A 30 -26.93 32.75 -19.48
C LEU A 30 -27.23 32.03 -18.17
N CYS A 31 -28.42 32.21 -17.61
CA CYS A 31 -28.85 31.55 -16.39
C CYS A 31 -28.83 30.02 -16.54
N PHE A 32 -29.28 29.50 -17.69
CA PHE A 32 -29.23 28.07 -18.00
C PHE A 32 -27.79 27.53 -18.04
N PHE A 33 -26.86 28.22 -18.70
CA PHE A 33 -25.46 27.80 -18.73
C PHE A 33 -24.76 27.93 -17.36
N VAL A 34 -25.10 28.95 -16.56
CA VAL A 34 -24.60 29.07 -15.18
C VAL A 34 -25.12 27.93 -14.31
N LEU A 35 -26.38 27.52 -14.47
CA LEU A 35 -26.93 26.34 -13.78
C LEU A 35 -26.28 25.04 -14.24
N LEU A 36 -26.05 24.86 -15.55
CA LEU A 36 -25.32 23.69 -16.07
C LEU A 36 -23.89 23.65 -15.53
N LEU A 37 -23.20 24.80 -15.50
CA LEU A 37 -21.84 24.89 -14.94
C LEU A 37 -21.84 24.59 -13.44
N SER A 38 -22.89 24.99 -12.71
CA SER A 38 -23.01 24.67 -11.27
C SER A 38 -23.25 23.18 -10.99
N PHE A 39 -23.80 22.41 -11.94
CA PHE A 39 -23.95 20.95 -11.83
C PHE A 39 -22.78 20.17 -12.41
N SER A 40 -21.89 20.82 -13.17
CA SER A 40 -20.77 20.18 -13.86
C SER A 40 -19.57 19.90 -12.96
N GLU A 41 -19.52 20.45 -11.75
CA GLU A 41 -18.56 20.06 -10.71
C GLU A 41 -19.29 19.40 -9.53
N MET A 42 -20.07 18.36 -9.81
CA MET A 42 -20.37 17.40 -8.75
C MET A 42 -19.14 16.53 -8.51
N ASP A 43 -18.24 17.04 -7.67
CA ASP A 43 -17.18 16.28 -7.03
C ASP A 43 -17.79 15.05 -6.34
N ALA A 44 -17.40 13.86 -6.82
CA ALA A 44 -17.89 12.58 -6.31
C ALA A 44 -17.67 12.46 -4.79
N MET A 45 -16.64 13.12 -4.24
CA MET A 45 -16.37 13.16 -2.80
C MET A 45 -17.40 13.98 -2.03
N LYS A 46 -17.88 15.12 -2.56
CA LYS A 46 -18.96 15.90 -1.92
C LYS A 46 -20.29 15.15 -1.95
N PHE A 47 -20.59 14.43 -3.04
CA PHE A 47 -21.79 13.58 -3.11
C PHE A 47 -21.70 12.40 -2.13
N LYS A 48 -20.54 11.75 -2.00
CA LYS A 48 -20.32 10.66 -1.03
C LYS A 48 -20.41 11.16 0.42
N ARG A 49 -19.90 12.37 0.72
CA ARG A 49 -20.05 13.04 2.04
C ARG A 49 -21.50 13.42 2.34
N LEU A 50 -22.25 13.91 1.35
CA LEU A 50 -23.68 14.18 1.49
C LEU A 50 -24.49 12.89 1.66
N ALA A 51 -24.21 11.84 0.88
CA ALA A 51 -24.85 10.54 1.00
C ALA A 51 -24.53 9.86 2.35
N GLY A 52 -23.29 9.95 2.83
CA GLY A 52 -22.88 9.45 4.14
C GLY A 52 -23.55 10.21 5.29
N SER A 53 -23.60 11.54 5.22
CA SER A 53 -24.29 12.35 6.23
C SER A 53 -25.81 12.17 6.20
N LEU A 54 -26.42 11.93 5.03
CA LEU A 54 -27.83 11.55 4.89
C LEU A 54 -28.09 10.16 5.46
N ALA A 55 -27.26 9.15 5.17
CA ALA A 55 -27.39 7.82 5.74
C ALA A 55 -27.27 7.82 7.27
N GLN A 56 -26.36 8.64 7.81
CA GLN A 56 -26.19 8.88 9.24
C GLN A 56 -27.41 9.59 9.86
N ALA A 57 -27.94 10.61 9.20
CA ALA A 57 -29.10 11.38 9.68
C ALA A 57 -30.43 10.61 9.58
N PHE A 58 -30.55 9.71 8.59
CA PHE A 58 -31.67 8.80 8.44
C PHE A 58 -31.55 7.51 9.26
N GLY A 59 -30.45 7.34 10.01
CA GLY A 59 -30.32 6.29 11.01
C GLY A 59 -30.45 4.88 10.45
N VAL A 60 -29.98 4.64 9.21
CA VAL A 60 -29.90 3.28 8.65
C VAL A 60 -28.74 2.57 9.34
N GLN A 61 -28.99 2.14 10.59
CA GLN A 61 -28.17 1.12 11.22
C GLN A 61 -28.38 -0.16 10.42
N THR A 62 -27.38 -0.56 9.66
CA THR A 62 -27.26 -1.94 9.22
C THR A 62 -27.07 -2.76 10.51
N GLU A 63 -28.16 -3.24 11.09
CA GLU A 63 -28.12 -4.15 12.24
C GLU A 63 -27.42 -5.44 11.78
N LEU A 64 -26.13 -5.53 12.05
CA LEU A 64 -25.41 -6.80 12.05
C LEU A 64 -26.00 -7.64 13.19
N GLN A 65 -26.90 -8.57 12.87
CA GLN A 65 -27.35 -9.57 13.83
C GLN A 65 -26.20 -10.56 14.09
N VAL A 66 -25.40 -10.29 15.12
CA VAL A 66 -24.19 -11.05 15.53
C VAL A 66 -24.50 -12.44 16.13
N ASN A 67 -25.75 -12.93 16.06
CA ASN A 67 -26.14 -14.20 16.70
C ASN A 67 -26.62 -15.26 15.71
N GLU A 68 -25.83 -15.56 14.68
CA GLU A 68 -25.93 -16.86 14.01
C GLU A 68 -24.67 -17.70 14.28
N VAL A 69 -24.89 -18.88 14.87
CA VAL A 69 -23.85 -19.89 15.07
C VAL A 69 -23.34 -20.32 13.69
N PRO A 70 -22.02 -20.30 13.41
CA PRO A 70 -21.50 -20.68 12.11
C PRO A 70 -21.84 -22.16 11.84
N LYS A 71 -22.72 -22.39 10.87
CA LYS A 71 -23.02 -23.74 10.39
C LYS A 71 -21.86 -24.18 9.53
N GLY A 72 -21.15 -25.22 9.99
CA GLY A 72 -20.07 -25.86 9.24
C GLY A 72 -20.55 -26.29 7.87
N THR A 73 -19.96 -25.74 6.82
CA THR A 73 -20.23 -26.16 5.44
C THR A 73 -19.39 -27.41 5.14
N SER A 74 -20.09 -28.51 4.91
CA SER A 74 -19.51 -29.79 4.51
C SER A 74 -18.87 -29.67 3.12
N ILE A 75 -17.67 -30.23 2.96
CA ILE A 75 -16.76 -30.00 1.81
C ILE A 75 -17.20 -30.79 0.55
N ILE A 76 -18.42 -31.33 0.45
CA ILE A 76 -18.82 -32.07 -0.75
C ILE A 76 -20.27 -31.74 -1.12
N ALA A 77 -20.42 -30.77 -2.02
CA ALA A 77 -21.63 -30.61 -2.82
C ALA A 77 -21.29 -30.96 -4.28
N GLN A 78 -21.32 -32.25 -4.59
CA GLN A 78 -21.49 -32.72 -5.96
C GLN A 78 -22.97 -32.55 -6.33
N GLU A 79 -23.39 -31.37 -6.78
CA GLU A 79 -24.53 -31.15 -7.68
C GLU A 79 -24.77 -29.64 -7.87
N PHE A 80 -24.37 -29.13 -9.03
CA PHE A 80 -24.77 -27.81 -9.49
C PHE A 80 -26.15 -27.92 -10.14
N SER A 81 -27.14 -27.20 -9.60
CA SER A 81 -28.34 -26.84 -10.37
C SER A 81 -28.03 -25.54 -11.13
N PRO A 82 -27.93 -25.54 -12.46
CA PRO A 82 -27.73 -24.32 -13.21
C PRO A 82 -28.99 -23.45 -13.07
N GLY A 83 -28.88 -22.32 -12.37
CA GLY A 83 -29.86 -21.25 -12.45
C GLY A 83 -29.94 -20.77 -13.90
N LYS A 84 -31.16 -20.50 -14.40
CA LYS A 84 -31.36 -19.98 -15.76
C LYS A 84 -30.56 -18.67 -15.91
N PRO A 85 -29.61 -18.57 -16.84
CA PRO A 85 -28.93 -17.31 -17.09
C PRO A 85 -29.94 -16.33 -17.70
N GLU A 86 -30.14 -15.19 -17.08
CA GLU A 86 -30.69 -14.03 -17.78
C GLU A 86 -29.56 -13.45 -18.63
N PRO A 87 -29.70 -13.39 -19.96
CA PRO A 87 -28.64 -12.90 -20.82
C PRO A 87 -28.40 -11.42 -20.54
N THR A 88 -27.15 -11.05 -20.27
CA THR A 88 -26.71 -9.66 -20.41
C THR A 88 -26.96 -9.22 -21.85
N PRO A 89 -27.62 -8.07 -22.10
CA PRO A 89 -27.84 -7.60 -23.45
C PRO A 89 -26.49 -7.30 -24.11
N ILE A 90 -26.09 -8.17 -25.03
CA ILE A 90 -24.98 -7.93 -25.94
C ILE A 90 -25.52 -7.03 -27.04
N ASN A 91 -24.88 -5.89 -27.24
CA ASN A 91 -25.25 -4.96 -28.30
C ASN A 91 -24.76 -5.54 -29.64
N GLU A 92 -25.59 -6.34 -30.31
CA GLU A 92 -25.28 -6.90 -31.62
C GLU A 92 -25.47 -5.83 -32.71
N ILE A 93 -24.35 -5.38 -33.28
CA ILE A 93 -24.34 -4.48 -34.44
C ILE A 93 -24.48 -5.36 -35.70
N PHE A 94 -25.65 -5.37 -36.34
CA PHE A 94 -25.80 -6.01 -37.65
C PHE A 94 -25.21 -5.10 -38.73
N GLN A 95 -24.14 -5.55 -39.38
CA GLN A 95 -23.60 -4.89 -40.56
C GLN A 95 -24.23 -5.52 -41.81
N SER A 96 -25.06 -4.75 -42.52
CA SER A 96 -25.57 -5.14 -43.83
C SER A 96 -24.65 -4.51 -44.88
N THR A 97 -23.91 -5.33 -45.63
CA THR A 97 -23.09 -4.87 -46.77
C THR A 97 -23.78 -5.26 -48.07
N ASP A 98 -24.18 -4.26 -48.87
CA ASP A 98 -24.86 -4.46 -50.16
C ASP A 98 -23.89 -4.67 -51.35
N ASP A 99 -22.58 -4.85 -51.13
CA ASP A 99 -21.62 -4.95 -52.24
C ASP A 99 -20.61 -6.11 -52.09
N THR A 100 -20.72 -7.08 -53.00
CA THR A 100 -20.03 -8.39 -52.99
C THR A 100 -18.63 -8.40 -53.65
N THR A 101 -18.03 -7.25 -53.96
CA THR A 101 -16.78 -7.20 -54.75
C THR A 101 -15.51 -6.79 -54.01
N GLN A 102 -15.55 -6.61 -52.69
CA GLN A 102 -14.34 -6.30 -51.90
C GLN A 102 -13.94 -7.48 -51.00
N MET A 103 -12.76 -8.07 -51.23
CA MET A 103 -12.20 -9.20 -50.46
C MET A 103 -11.23 -8.78 -49.33
N SER A 104 -11.23 -7.52 -48.91
CA SER A 104 -10.49 -7.11 -47.72
C SER A 104 -11.12 -5.85 -47.15
N LEU A 105 -11.52 -5.93 -45.89
CA LEU A 105 -11.98 -4.78 -45.11
C LEU A 105 -10.74 -3.96 -44.72
N GLU A 106 -10.60 -2.73 -45.24
CA GLU A 106 -9.69 -1.75 -44.66
C GLU A 106 -10.31 -1.28 -43.33
N VAL A 107 -9.78 -1.83 -42.23
CA VAL A 107 -10.05 -1.33 -40.89
C VAL A 107 -9.30 -0.01 -40.75
N TYR A 108 -9.96 1.11 -41.07
CA TYR A 108 -9.57 2.36 -40.45
C TYR A 108 -9.84 2.20 -38.95
N CYS A 109 -8.78 2.29 -38.16
CA CYS A 109 -8.85 2.31 -36.71
C CYS A 109 -10.03 3.21 -36.32
N ALA A 110 -11.05 2.62 -35.71
CA ALA A 110 -12.09 3.38 -35.08
C ALA A 110 -11.39 4.29 -34.08
N GLU A 111 -11.58 5.61 -34.23
CA GLU A 111 -11.25 6.55 -33.17
C GLU A 111 -11.86 5.99 -31.89
N GLU A 112 -10.99 5.62 -30.95
CA GLU A 112 -11.39 5.23 -29.62
C GLU A 112 -12.30 6.35 -29.11
N PHE A 113 -13.56 6.00 -28.87
CA PHE A 113 -14.47 6.92 -28.21
C PHE A 113 -13.90 7.14 -26.81
N ASP A 114 -13.32 8.33 -26.66
CA ASP A 114 -12.79 8.93 -25.45
C ASP A 114 -13.94 9.00 -24.43
N ILE A 115 -14.09 7.94 -23.64
CA ILE A 115 -14.82 8.01 -22.38
C ILE A 115 -14.02 9.02 -21.58
N GLN A 116 -14.58 10.22 -21.39
CA GLN A 116 -14.00 11.26 -20.54
C GLN A 116 -13.79 10.70 -19.13
N GLN A 117 -12.65 10.04 -18.94
CA GLN A 117 -11.94 9.92 -17.69
C GLN A 117 -11.66 11.36 -17.25
N GLY A 118 -12.00 11.68 -16.01
CA GLY A 118 -11.41 12.85 -15.37
C GLY A 118 -9.89 12.75 -15.52
N GLU A 119 -9.30 13.79 -16.08
CA GLU A 119 -7.86 14.03 -16.31
C GLU A 119 -6.90 12.85 -15.98
N PRO A 120 -6.71 11.88 -16.90
CA PRO A 120 -5.76 10.79 -16.70
C PRO A 120 -4.29 11.26 -16.69
N GLU A 121 -4.00 12.46 -17.18
CA GLU A 121 -2.63 12.97 -17.33
C GLU A 121 -1.99 13.37 -15.99
N TYR A 122 -2.80 13.78 -15.00
CA TYR A 122 -2.29 14.17 -13.67
C TYR A 122 -2.10 12.96 -12.75
N GLU A 123 -3.01 11.98 -12.77
CA GLU A 123 -2.89 10.76 -11.97
C GLU A 123 -1.77 9.83 -12.44
N ASP A 124 -1.55 9.68 -13.75
CA ASP A 124 -0.43 8.85 -14.26
C ASP A 124 0.92 9.53 -13.98
N SER A 125 1.01 10.87 -14.07
CA SER A 125 2.25 11.57 -13.78
C SER A 125 2.62 11.56 -12.29
N ALA A 126 1.64 11.72 -11.39
CA ALA A 126 1.87 11.60 -9.95
C ALA A 126 2.28 10.18 -9.54
N ARG A 127 1.66 9.14 -10.13
CA ARG A 127 2.04 7.73 -9.91
C ARG A 127 3.45 7.44 -10.41
N GLU A 128 3.82 7.97 -11.57
CA GLU A 128 5.14 7.74 -12.14
C GLU A 128 6.23 8.44 -11.31
N GLN A 129 5.94 9.64 -10.79
CA GLN A 129 6.83 10.34 -9.85
C GLN A 129 7.02 9.54 -8.56
N LEU A 130 5.92 9.04 -7.97
CA LEU A 130 5.97 8.21 -6.77
C LEU A 130 6.76 6.92 -7.00
N LYS A 131 6.58 6.25 -8.13
CA LYS A 131 7.38 5.07 -8.50
C LYS A 131 8.87 5.40 -8.59
N GLN A 132 9.23 6.47 -9.29
CA GLN A 132 10.61 6.92 -9.41
C GLN A 132 11.21 7.25 -8.03
N ARG A 133 10.42 7.88 -7.16
CA ARG A 133 10.82 8.17 -5.78
C ARG A 133 11.09 6.88 -5.00
N LEU A 134 10.16 5.93 -5.04
CA LEU A 134 10.31 4.63 -4.37
C LEU A 134 11.49 3.82 -4.90
N GLU A 135 11.75 3.84 -6.21
CA GLU A 135 12.92 3.18 -6.80
C GLU A 135 14.24 3.79 -6.33
N GLU A 136 14.31 5.12 -6.24
CA GLU A 136 15.50 5.79 -5.71
C GLU A 136 15.73 5.44 -4.24
N LEU A 137 14.65 5.42 -3.46
CA LEU A 137 14.66 5.02 -2.07
C LEU A 137 15.10 3.56 -1.86
N ILE A 138 14.72 2.64 -2.75
CA ILE A 138 15.21 1.24 -2.72
C ILE A 138 16.71 1.20 -3.06
N ARG A 139 17.13 1.98 -4.06
CA ARG A 139 18.54 2.06 -4.45
C ARG A 139 19.42 2.60 -3.31
N GLU A 140 18.91 3.54 -2.53
CA GLU A 140 19.56 4.03 -1.31
C GLU A 140 19.70 2.90 -0.28
N THR A 141 18.63 2.15 0.00
CA THR A 141 18.67 0.97 0.88
C THR A 141 19.72 -0.06 0.43
N GLU A 142 19.84 -0.30 -0.87
CA GLU A 142 20.84 -1.22 -1.42
C GLU A 142 22.27 -0.71 -1.18
N GLN A 143 22.51 0.60 -1.34
CA GLN A 143 23.80 1.21 -1.05
C GLN A 143 24.15 1.12 0.44
N ASP A 144 23.19 1.36 1.32
CA ASP A 144 23.34 1.19 2.76
C ASP A 144 23.71 -0.26 3.13
N ALA A 145 23.02 -1.23 2.53
CA ALA A 145 23.33 -2.64 2.74
C ALA A 145 24.71 -3.03 2.22
N MET A 146 25.17 -2.46 1.10
CA MET A 146 26.54 -2.66 0.60
C MET A 146 27.59 -2.06 1.55
N ALA A 147 27.35 -0.85 2.07
CA ALA A 147 28.23 -0.21 3.04
C ALA A 147 28.32 -1.03 4.33
N LEU A 148 27.20 -1.59 4.78
CA LEU A 148 27.13 -2.52 5.90
C LEU A 148 27.93 -3.80 5.62
N ALA A 149 27.72 -4.42 4.45
CA ALA A 149 28.42 -5.64 4.06
C ALA A 149 29.94 -5.44 3.98
N ALA A 150 30.40 -4.25 3.59
CA ALA A 150 31.83 -3.91 3.58
C ALA A 150 32.44 -3.90 5.00
N ARG A 151 31.71 -3.44 6.02
CA ARG A 151 32.18 -3.44 7.41
C ARG A 151 32.17 -4.84 8.02
N LEU A 152 31.13 -5.63 7.71
CA LEU A 152 30.98 -7.01 8.21
C LEU A 152 31.65 -8.07 7.31
N GLN A 153 32.50 -7.65 6.37
CA GLN A 153 33.15 -8.53 5.41
C GLN A 153 33.92 -9.71 6.06
N PRO A 154 34.64 -9.53 7.20
CA PRO A 154 35.29 -10.64 7.88
C PRO A 154 34.29 -11.73 8.32
N GLN A 155 33.16 -11.32 8.90
CA GLN A 155 32.12 -12.20 9.42
C GLN A 155 31.37 -12.90 8.28
N ILE A 156 31.11 -12.21 7.17
CA ILE A 156 30.51 -12.79 5.96
C ILE A 156 31.44 -13.85 5.36
N THR A 157 32.74 -13.56 5.25
CA THR A 157 33.72 -14.50 4.69
C THR A 157 33.86 -15.76 5.57
N SER A 158 33.74 -15.61 6.88
CA SER A 158 33.74 -16.73 7.83
C SER A 158 32.44 -17.56 7.80
N GLY A 159 31.41 -17.10 7.08
CA GLY A 159 30.10 -17.75 6.98
C GLY A 159 29.23 -17.61 8.23
N GLN A 160 29.57 -16.71 9.15
CA GLN A 160 28.78 -16.45 10.36
C GLN A 160 27.54 -15.59 10.09
N ILE A 161 27.65 -14.68 9.12
CA ILE A 161 26.62 -13.71 8.73
C ILE A 161 26.35 -13.78 7.24
N GLU A 162 25.10 -13.61 6.86
CA GLU A 162 24.67 -13.33 5.49
C GLU A 162 23.84 -12.05 5.49
N ILE A 163 23.95 -11.24 4.44
CA ILE A 163 23.17 -10.01 4.27
C ILE A 163 22.41 -10.13 2.96
N GLU A 164 21.12 -9.84 3.00
CA GLU A 164 20.23 -9.78 1.84
C GLU A 164 19.39 -8.51 1.90
N THR A 165 19.13 -7.89 0.76
CA THR A 165 18.19 -6.79 0.61
C THR A 165 16.91 -7.26 -0.04
N ARG A 166 15.77 -6.76 0.44
CA ARG A 166 14.44 -6.98 -0.17
C ARG A 166 13.65 -5.68 -0.11
N GLY A 167 13.53 -4.99 -1.24
CA GLY A 167 12.95 -3.65 -1.28
C GLY A 167 13.64 -2.73 -0.26
N ARG A 168 12.86 -2.12 0.64
CA ARG A 168 13.36 -1.27 1.73
C ARG A 168 13.68 -2.02 3.03
N GLN A 169 14.06 -3.29 2.91
CA GLN A 169 14.47 -4.12 4.04
C GLN A 169 15.90 -4.61 3.87
N ILE A 170 16.67 -4.50 4.95
CA ILE A 170 17.99 -5.11 5.07
C ILE A 170 17.87 -6.27 6.05
N ILE A 171 18.11 -7.49 5.57
CA ILE A 171 18.00 -8.73 6.34
C ILE A 171 19.40 -9.23 6.64
N ILE A 172 19.79 -9.17 7.92
CA ILE A 172 21.03 -9.73 8.42
C ILE A 172 20.73 -11.09 9.03
N ARG A 173 21.20 -12.17 8.42
CA ARG A 173 21.02 -13.54 8.93
C ARG A 173 22.24 -13.97 9.73
N ILE A 174 22.00 -14.24 11.00
CA ILE A 174 22.98 -14.73 11.97
C ILE A 174 22.77 -16.24 12.10
N ARG A 175 23.76 -17.04 11.69
CA ARG A 175 23.68 -18.49 11.85
C ARG A 175 23.80 -18.88 13.33
N GLU A 176 23.09 -19.92 13.76
CA GLU A 176 23.20 -20.39 15.14
C GLU A 176 24.62 -20.87 15.49
N GLN A 177 25.25 -21.58 14.55
CA GLN A 177 26.56 -22.20 14.76
C GLN A 177 27.64 -21.12 14.94
N GLY A 178 28.18 -21.04 16.16
CA GLY A 178 29.16 -20.02 16.55
C GLY A 178 28.56 -18.85 17.33
N SER A 179 27.26 -18.58 17.17
CA SER A 179 26.59 -17.46 17.83
C SER A 179 25.97 -17.87 19.17
N PHE A 180 25.48 -19.11 19.29
CA PHE A 180 24.85 -19.62 20.50
C PHE A 180 25.46 -20.95 20.93
N ARG A 181 25.43 -21.23 22.24
CA ARG A 181 25.69 -22.58 22.76
C ARG A 181 24.59 -23.54 22.27
N SER A 182 24.96 -24.80 22.00
CA SER A 182 24.03 -25.81 21.47
C SER A 182 22.81 -25.99 22.39
N GLY A 183 21.61 -25.87 21.82
CA GLY A 183 20.34 -25.97 22.57
C GLY A 183 20.09 -24.85 23.59
N SER A 184 20.89 -23.79 23.57
CA SER A 184 20.78 -22.64 24.47
C SER A 184 20.36 -21.37 23.73
N ALA A 185 19.87 -20.39 24.49
CA ALA A 185 19.69 -19.01 24.06
C ALA A 185 20.81 -18.07 24.58
N GLU A 186 21.81 -18.62 25.28
CA GLU A 186 23.01 -17.89 25.68
C GLU A 186 23.93 -17.67 24.47
N LEU A 187 24.29 -16.41 24.25
CA LEU A 187 25.27 -16.01 23.23
C LEU A 187 26.66 -16.51 23.59
N ALA A 188 27.44 -16.87 22.57
CA ALA A 188 28.86 -17.18 22.73
C ALA A 188 29.65 -15.88 22.99
N GLU A 189 30.73 -15.97 23.79
CA GLU A 189 31.56 -14.81 24.16
C GLU A 189 32.19 -14.16 22.94
N ASP A 190 32.71 -14.97 22.01
CA ASP A 190 33.32 -14.50 20.75
C ASP A 190 32.33 -13.79 19.83
N TYR A 191 31.01 -13.89 20.09
CA TYR A 191 29.97 -13.31 19.26
C TYR A 191 29.55 -11.90 19.72
N PHE A 192 29.97 -11.47 20.90
CA PHE A 192 29.68 -10.10 21.37
C PHE A 192 30.31 -9.04 20.48
N ASP A 193 31.57 -9.23 20.05
CA ASP A 193 32.26 -8.29 19.15
C ASP A 193 31.52 -8.13 17.81
N VAL A 194 30.92 -9.22 17.31
CA VAL A 194 30.14 -9.21 16.07
C VAL A 194 28.84 -8.43 16.23
N LEU A 195 28.15 -8.60 17.36
CA LEU A 195 26.93 -7.86 17.67
C LEU A 195 27.20 -6.38 17.91
N ASP A 196 28.35 -6.02 18.47
CA ASP A 196 28.77 -4.63 18.66
C ASP A 196 29.03 -3.95 17.30
N GLU A 197 29.62 -4.65 16.32
CA GLU A 197 29.76 -4.14 14.94
C GLU A 197 28.40 -3.98 14.24
N ILE A 198 27.47 -4.92 14.45
CA ILE A 198 26.09 -4.79 13.94
C ILE A 198 25.42 -3.57 14.60
N GLN A 199 25.55 -3.40 15.91
CA GLN A 199 25.00 -2.27 16.65
C GLN A 199 25.52 -0.94 16.09
N ALA A 200 26.83 -0.81 15.87
CA ALA A 200 27.43 0.40 15.33
C ALA A 200 26.85 0.80 13.96
N VAL A 201 26.41 -0.17 13.17
CA VAL A 201 25.73 0.07 11.90
C VAL A 201 24.28 0.47 12.12
N LEU A 202 23.56 -0.24 13.00
CA LEU A 202 22.15 0.06 13.32
C LEU A 202 21.95 1.47 13.89
N MET A 203 22.97 2.05 14.51
CA MET A 203 22.98 3.45 14.94
C MET A 203 22.96 4.45 13.77
N LEU A 204 23.58 4.10 12.64
CA LEU A 204 23.66 4.98 11.46
C LEU A 204 22.44 4.87 10.56
N GLN A 205 21.72 3.74 10.66
CA GLN A 205 20.63 3.40 9.76
C GLN A 205 19.28 3.67 10.45
N PRO A 206 18.42 4.55 9.90
CA PRO A 206 17.09 4.79 10.44
C PRO A 206 16.15 3.58 10.22
N GLY A 207 15.01 3.57 10.90
CA GLY A 207 13.96 2.55 10.70
C GLY A 207 13.77 1.56 11.86
N ARG A 208 12.70 0.75 11.80
CA ARG A 208 12.39 -0.23 12.84
C ARG A 208 13.23 -1.49 12.69
N ILE A 209 13.65 -2.07 13.81
CA ILE A 209 14.51 -3.25 13.87
C ILE A 209 13.68 -4.43 14.37
N LYS A 210 13.51 -5.46 13.54
CA LYS A 210 12.79 -6.67 13.90
C LYS A 210 13.76 -7.84 14.05
N VAL A 211 13.85 -8.40 15.25
CA VAL A 211 14.70 -9.55 15.56
C VAL A 211 13.86 -10.82 15.57
N GLN A 212 14.14 -11.73 14.64
CA GLN A 212 13.34 -12.92 14.38
C GLN A 212 14.15 -14.18 14.67
N GLY A 213 13.68 -15.00 15.62
CA GLY A 213 14.31 -16.28 15.94
C GLY A 213 13.70 -17.43 15.15
N HIS A 214 14.53 -18.35 14.67
CA HIS A 214 14.11 -19.54 13.94
C HIS A 214 14.82 -20.82 14.44
N THR A 215 14.15 -21.95 14.29
CA THR A 215 14.69 -23.29 14.58
C THR A 215 14.54 -24.20 13.36
N ASP A 216 15.11 -25.39 13.45
CA ASP A 216 14.71 -26.49 12.58
C ASP A 216 13.44 -27.17 13.12
N ASN A 217 12.96 -28.17 12.38
CA ASN A 217 11.76 -28.94 12.72
C ASN A 217 11.99 -30.04 13.77
N ILE A 218 13.19 -30.16 14.34
CA ILE A 218 13.45 -31.16 15.38
C ILE A 218 12.90 -30.61 16.69
N PRO A 219 11.92 -31.27 17.33
CA PRO A 219 11.35 -30.76 18.57
C PRO A 219 12.41 -30.75 19.69
N ILE A 220 12.66 -29.60 20.29
CA ILE A 220 13.43 -29.53 21.54
C ILE A 220 12.51 -29.79 22.74
N ASN A 221 13.02 -30.56 23.70
CA ASN A 221 12.45 -30.67 25.03
C ASN A 221 13.60 -30.67 26.04
N SER A 222 13.92 -29.49 26.56
CA SER A 222 14.97 -29.32 27.57
C SER A 222 14.36 -28.81 28.88
N ALA A 223 15.11 -28.90 29.97
CA ALA A 223 14.67 -28.34 31.25
C ALA A 223 14.42 -26.82 31.18
N ARG A 224 15.05 -26.12 30.24
CA ARG A 224 14.94 -24.66 30.08
C ARG A 224 13.88 -24.24 29.05
N PHE A 225 13.70 -25.01 27.98
CA PHE A 225 12.81 -24.67 26.87
C PHE A 225 11.84 -25.82 26.61
N ARG A 226 10.55 -25.50 26.70
CA ARG A 226 9.43 -26.43 26.51
C ARG A 226 9.19 -26.79 25.04
N SER A 227 9.55 -25.89 24.13
CA SER A 227 9.36 -26.05 22.70
C SER A 227 10.29 -25.14 21.89
N ASN A 228 10.31 -25.37 20.57
CA ASN A 228 11.04 -24.54 19.62
C ASN A 228 10.55 -23.08 19.59
N TRP A 229 9.28 -22.83 19.94
CA TRP A 229 8.76 -21.47 20.11
C TRP A 229 9.50 -20.73 21.21
N GLU A 230 9.67 -21.36 22.37
CA GLU A 230 10.37 -20.75 23.50
C GLU A 230 11.86 -20.54 23.21
N LEU A 231 12.52 -21.51 22.55
CA LEU A 231 13.92 -21.39 22.17
C LEU A 231 14.15 -20.27 21.15
N SER A 232 13.35 -20.21 20.09
CA SER A 232 13.48 -19.17 19.05
C SER A 232 13.22 -17.79 19.61
N SER A 233 12.13 -17.60 20.38
CA SER A 233 11.85 -16.32 21.05
C SER A 233 12.97 -15.92 22.00
N ALA A 234 13.47 -16.84 22.83
CA ALA A 234 14.55 -16.54 23.77
C ALA A 234 15.84 -16.13 23.06
N ARG A 235 16.21 -16.77 21.94
CA ARG A 235 17.38 -16.38 21.13
C ARG A 235 17.24 -14.99 20.53
N ALA A 236 16.05 -14.68 20.01
CA ALA A 236 15.76 -13.36 19.46
C ALA A 236 15.85 -12.29 20.55
N VAL A 237 15.34 -12.57 21.75
CA VAL A 237 15.46 -11.68 22.92
C VAL A 237 16.93 -11.47 23.32
N SER A 238 17.74 -12.53 23.38
CA SER A 238 19.17 -12.40 23.72
C SER A 238 19.92 -11.49 22.75
N VAL A 239 19.65 -11.62 21.45
CA VAL A 239 20.26 -10.76 20.42
C VAL A 239 19.77 -9.32 20.55
N ALA A 240 18.45 -9.11 20.65
CA ALA A 240 17.88 -7.78 20.81
C ALA A 240 18.44 -7.07 22.06
N HIS A 241 18.50 -7.75 23.20
CA HIS A 241 19.02 -7.20 24.44
C HIS A 241 20.51 -6.83 24.34
N GLN A 242 21.31 -7.58 23.59
CA GLN A 242 22.70 -7.20 23.32
C GLN A 242 22.79 -5.97 22.41
N LEU A 243 21.94 -5.88 21.38
CA LEU A 243 21.89 -4.73 20.47
C LEU A 243 21.36 -3.44 21.13
N MET A 244 20.56 -3.56 22.19
CA MET A 244 20.07 -2.41 22.99
C MET A 244 21.10 -1.91 24.01
N ARG A 245 22.21 -2.63 24.20
CA ARG A 245 23.16 -2.31 25.26
C ARG A 245 23.84 -0.95 25.02
N GLY A 246 23.84 -0.07 26.01
CA GLY A 246 24.59 1.18 25.96
C GLY A 246 23.78 2.41 25.54
N ASP A 247 22.46 2.30 25.43
CA ASP A 247 21.52 3.43 25.25
C ASP A 247 21.79 4.25 23.96
N TYR A 248 22.30 3.57 22.93
CA TYR A 248 22.64 4.17 21.64
C TYR A 248 21.49 4.11 20.62
N ILE A 249 20.59 3.16 20.80
CA ILE A 249 19.46 2.89 19.91
C ILE A 249 18.22 2.85 20.80
N ASP A 250 17.22 3.64 20.42
CA ASP A 250 15.93 3.68 21.11
C ASP A 250 15.30 2.28 21.16
N GLU A 251 14.83 1.88 22.35
CA GLU A 251 14.17 0.59 22.58
C GLU A 251 12.88 0.47 21.76
N ASP A 252 12.19 1.59 21.50
CA ASP A 252 10.94 1.64 20.73
C ASP A 252 11.13 1.26 19.25
N ARG A 253 12.38 1.27 18.77
CA ARG A 253 12.71 0.78 17.42
C ARG A 253 12.60 -0.74 17.31
N PHE A 254 12.65 -1.48 18.42
CA PHE A 254 12.82 -2.93 18.39
C PHE A 254 11.50 -3.70 18.48
N GLU A 255 11.38 -4.72 17.65
CA GLU A 255 10.34 -5.75 17.72
C GLU A 255 11.02 -7.12 17.78
N VAL A 256 10.57 -7.99 18.68
CA VAL A 256 11.15 -9.33 18.84
C VAL A 256 10.09 -10.40 18.56
N THR A 257 10.40 -11.35 17.69
CA THR A 257 9.48 -12.43 17.31
C THR A 257 10.20 -13.78 17.27
N GLY A 258 9.53 -14.85 17.73
CA GLY A 258 9.98 -16.22 17.53
C GLY A 258 9.07 -16.95 16.56
N PHE A 259 9.65 -17.60 15.54
CA PHE A 259 8.89 -18.32 14.51
C PHE A 259 9.02 -19.85 14.59
N ALA A 260 9.81 -20.37 15.53
CA ALA A 260 10.16 -21.79 15.58
C ALA A 260 10.57 -22.31 14.18
N ASP A 261 9.94 -23.37 13.70
CA ASP A 261 10.19 -24.04 12.42
C ASP A 261 9.21 -23.66 11.30
N THR A 262 8.32 -22.69 11.54
CA THR A 262 7.24 -22.32 10.60
C THR A 262 7.70 -21.58 9.35
N ARG A 263 8.90 -20.99 9.38
CA ARG A 263 9.51 -20.25 8.25
C ARG A 263 10.89 -20.81 7.91
N PRO A 264 10.99 -22.00 7.29
CA PRO A 264 12.26 -22.59 6.89
C PRO A 264 12.83 -21.89 5.64
N LEU A 265 14.15 -21.67 5.59
CA LEU A 265 14.86 -21.19 4.39
C LEU A 265 15.12 -22.32 3.40
N ALA A 266 15.30 -23.53 3.92
CA ALA A 266 15.56 -24.74 3.12
C ALA A 266 14.74 -25.91 3.68
N PRO A 267 14.46 -26.95 2.87
CA PRO A 267 13.79 -28.16 3.35
C PRO A 267 14.53 -28.78 4.54
N ASN A 268 13.82 -29.21 5.59
CA ASN A 268 14.43 -29.81 6.79
C ASN A 268 14.89 -31.29 6.58
N ASP A 269 15.31 -31.65 5.37
CA ASP A 269 15.63 -33.01 4.96
C ASP A 269 17.03 -33.46 5.42
N ASN A 270 18.02 -32.56 5.36
CA ASN A 270 19.42 -32.86 5.69
C ASN A 270 19.98 -31.98 6.82
N PRO A 271 21.09 -32.40 7.48
CA PRO A 271 21.68 -31.66 8.60
C PRO A 271 22.12 -30.24 8.24
N ASP A 272 22.63 -30.04 7.03
CA ASP A 272 23.14 -28.74 6.58
C ASP A 272 22.00 -27.74 6.36
N ASN A 273 20.89 -28.17 5.75
CA ASN A 273 19.69 -27.37 5.61
C ASN A 273 19.07 -27.04 6.97
N ARG A 274 19.03 -28.00 7.90
CA ARG A 274 18.58 -27.73 9.27
C ARG A 274 19.46 -26.70 9.97
N ALA A 275 20.78 -26.77 9.79
CA ALA A 275 21.69 -25.76 10.33
C ALA A 275 21.45 -24.36 9.74
N ARG A 276 21.11 -24.27 8.44
CA ARG A 276 20.70 -23.01 7.81
C ARG A 276 19.37 -22.49 8.36
N ASN A 277 18.44 -23.37 8.72
CA ASN A 277 17.14 -22.98 9.29
C ASN A 277 17.24 -22.51 10.76
N ARG A 278 18.23 -22.99 11.51
CA ARG A 278 18.56 -22.49 12.84
C ARG A 278 19.36 -21.19 12.72
N ARG A 279 18.64 -20.07 12.61
CA ARG A 279 19.21 -18.72 12.49
C ARG A 279 18.42 -17.71 13.30
N VAL A 280 19.03 -16.55 13.54
CA VAL A 280 18.34 -15.34 13.97
C VAL A 280 18.47 -14.32 12.84
N GLU A 281 17.37 -13.68 12.47
CA GLU A 281 17.35 -12.64 11.44
C GLU A 281 17.14 -11.29 12.11
N VAL A 282 18.03 -10.33 11.86
CA VAL A 282 17.85 -8.93 12.24
C VAL A 282 17.41 -8.19 10.98
N VAL A 283 16.15 -7.79 10.95
CA VAL A 283 15.52 -7.13 9.80
C VAL A 283 15.41 -5.65 10.11
N ILE A 284 16.06 -4.82 9.31
CA ILE A 284 15.95 -3.37 9.38
C ILE A 284 14.91 -2.94 8.36
N ARG A 285 13.82 -2.33 8.82
CA ARG A 285 12.75 -1.79 7.99
C ARG A 285 12.92 -0.27 7.92
N GLN A 286 13.39 0.22 6.78
CA GLN A 286 13.44 1.64 6.51
C GLN A 286 12.03 2.08 6.08
N GLY A 287 11.30 2.70 7.03
CA GLY A 287 9.93 3.17 6.80
C GLY A 287 9.85 4.18 5.65
N LEU A 288 8.66 4.34 5.10
CA LEU A 288 8.39 5.30 4.03
C LEU A 288 7.81 6.62 4.56
N GLU A 289 7.19 6.60 5.74
CA GLU A 289 6.53 7.78 6.32
C GLU A 289 7.45 9.00 6.33
N GLN A 290 8.63 8.91 6.96
CA GLN A 290 9.50 10.09 7.09
C GLN A 290 10.07 10.62 5.77
N GLU A 291 9.96 9.86 4.68
CA GLU A 291 10.59 10.17 3.39
C GLU A 291 9.60 10.57 2.28
N LEU A 292 8.30 10.41 2.54
CA LEU A 292 7.20 10.74 1.62
C LEU A 292 6.39 11.93 2.14
N ASP A 293 6.02 12.81 1.21
CA ASP A 293 5.15 13.95 1.47
C ASP A 293 3.69 13.52 1.69
N ASP A 294 2.87 14.37 2.32
CA ASP A 294 1.47 14.04 2.67
C ASP A 294 0.63 13.62 1.44
N GLU A 295 0.87 14.25 0.28
CA GLU A 295 0.21 13.90 -0.98
C GLU A 295 0.64 12.51 -1.50
N GLU A 296 1.93 12.17 -1.40
CA GLU A 296 2.47 10.86 -1.78
C GLU A 296 1.94 9.75 -0.85
N ARG A 297 1.80 10.07 0.44
CA ARG A 297 1.21 9.16 1.44
C ARG A 297 -0.27 8.90 1.16
N GLU A 298 -1.05 9.93 0.82
CA GLU A 298 -2.47 9.78 0.47
C GLU A 298 -2.65 8.95 -0.81
N LEU A 299 -1.78 9.16 -1.82
CA LEU A 299 -1.73 8.34 -3.04
C LEU A 299 -1.40 6.86 -2.74
N LEU A 300 -0.47 6.60 -1.83
CA LEU A 300 -0.18 5.24 -1.37
C LEU A 300 -1.32 4.63 -0.55
N GLN A 301 -2.09 5.41 0.21
CA GLN A 301 -3.24 4.93 0.98
C GLN A 301 -4.40 4.51 0.06
N ASP A 302 -4.72 5.33 -0.92
CA ASP A 302 -5.89 5.11 -1.79
C ASP A 302 -5.63 4.06 -2.88
N GLN A 303 -4.39 3.96 -3.38
CA GLN A 303 -4.05 3.18 -4.58
C GLN A 303 -2.79 2.31 -4.44
N GLY A 304 -2.19 2.25 -3.25
CA GLY A 304 -0.89 1.62 -3.01
C GLY A 304 -0.87 0.10 -3.14
N GLU A 305 -2.00 -0.62 -3.10
CA GLU A 305 -1.99 -2.08 -3.23
C GLU A 305 -1.40 -2.56 -4.57
N ASN A 306 -1.60 -1.82 -5.66
CA ASN A 306 -1.02 -2.18 -6.96
C ASN A 306 0.47 -1.81 -7.05
N ILE A 307 0.85 -0.66 -6.50
CA ILE A 307 2.24 -0.15 -6.55
C ILE A 307 3.15 -0.98 -5.62
N THR A 308 2.67 -1.28 -4.41
CA THR A 308 3.42 -2.06 -3.41
C THR A 308 3.61 -3.52 -3.85
N ARG A 309 2.60 -4.11 -4.50
CA ARG A 309 2.69 -5.45 -5.08
C ARG A 309 3.69 -5.54 -6.23
N ASP A 310 3.75 -4.53 -7.09
CA ASP A 310 4.71 -4.49 -8.20
C ASP A 310 6.16 -4.31 -7.71
N MET A 311 6.36 -3.70 -6.53
CA MET A 311 7.67 -3.40 -5.95
C MET A 311 8.10 -4.35 -4.81
N ASP A 312 7.34 -5.43 -4.56
CA ASP A 312 7.55 -6.39 -3.45
C ASP A 312 7.64 -5.72 -2.06
N ILE A 313 6.93 -4.61 -1.87
CA ILE A 313 6.79 -3.91 -0.59
C ILE A 313 5.58 -4.54 0.10
N SER A 314 5.74 -5.21 1.25
CA SER A 314 4.55 -5.81 1.89
C SER A 314 3.63 -4.70 2.47
N PRO A 315 2.29 -4.85 2.34
CA PRO A 315 1.32 -3.82 2.72
C PRO A 315 1.23 -3.55 4.23
N ASP A 316 1.66 -4.50 5.07
CA ASP A 316 1.80 -4.34 6.53
C ASP A 316 2.81 -3.22 6.93
N TYR A 317 3.51 -2.62 5.95
CA TYR A 317 4.61 -1.69 6.16
C TYR A 317 4.33 -0.27 5.65
N LEU A 318 3.10 0.00 5.21
CA LEU A 318 2.73 1.31 4.68
C LEU A 318 2.24 2.27 5.77
N PHE A 319 1.66 1.75 6.86
CA PHE A 319 1.08 2.55 7.93
C PHE A 319 1.43 1.93 9.28
N ASP A 320 2.27 2.61 10.06
CA ASP A 320 2.38 2.33 11.49
C ASP A 320 1.13 2.90 12.17
N LEU A 321 -0.02 2.24 11.97
CA LEU A 321 -1.28 2.68 12.55
C LEU A 321 -1.10 2.86 14.07
N GLU A 322 -1.27 4.08 14.54
CA GLU A 322 -1.18 4.32 15.97
C GLU A 322 -2.34 3.57 16.66
N PRO A 323 -2.16 3.07 17.89
CA PRO A 323 -3.24 2.38 18.61
C PRO A 323 -4.54 3.18 18.70
N GLU A 324 -4.44 4.51 18.57
CA GLU A 324 -5.55 5.47 18.58
C GLU A 324 -6.35 5.50 17.27
N GLU A 325 -5.77 5.01 16.16
CA GLU A 325 -6.40 4.97 14.82
C GLU A 325 -7.25 3.70 14.60
N ILE A 326 -7.24 2.77 15.56
CA ILE A 326 -7.91 1.46 15.44
C ILE A 326 -9.36 1.49 15.99
N PHE A 327 -9.90 2.65 16.41
CA PHE A 327 -11.24 2.73 17.02
C PHE A 327 -12.15 3.85 16.51
#